data_AF-A0A662PW86-F1
#
_entry.id   AF-A0A662PW86-F1
#
_cell.length_a   1.000
_cell.length_b   1.000
_cell.length_c   1.000
_cell.angle_alpha   90.00
_cell.angle_beta   90.00
_cell.angle_gamma   90.00
#
_symmetry.space_group_name_H-M   'P 1'
#
loop_
_entity.id
_entity.type
_entity.pdbx_description
1 polymer ?
#
loop_
_entity_poly.entity_id
_entity_poly.type
_entity_poly.pdbx_seq_one_letter_code
_entity_poly.pdbx_strand_id
1 'polypeptide(L)'
;MDELVKVLETIDDEFMVREWLVRNVKGVGYKEASHFLRNIGFKNLSIIDFHIIDLLARYGLIKRPRSLTRRRYLEIEGLLRRISEKLGISLAELDLYLWYMETGRILK
;
A
#
# COMPACT_ATOMS: atom_id res chain seq x y z
N MET A 1 -6.93 -18.89 -12.53
CA MET A 1 -5.83 -18.01 -13.01
C MET A 1 -6.32 -17.14 -14.15
N ASP A 2 -7.07 -17.71 -15.10
CA ASP A 2 -7.54 -17.02 -16.31
C ASP A 2 -8.38 -15.75 -16.03
N GLU A 3 -9.20 -15.75 -14.98
CA GLU A 3 -9.94 -14.55 -14.56
C GLU A 3 -9.03 -13.42 -14.06
N LEU A 4 -7.95 -13.74 -13.34
CA LEU A 4 -7.01 -12.73 -12.84
C LEU A 4 -6.23 -12.08 -14.00
N VAL A 5 -5.80 -12.89 -14.97
CA VAL A 5 -5.11 -12.37 -16.18
C VAL A 5 -6.03 -11.41 -16.91
N LYS A 6 -7.28 -11.80 -17.13
CA LYS A 6 -8.26 -10.96 -17.79
C LYS A 6 -8.48 -9.64 -17.05
N VAL A 7 -8.59 -9.67 -15.72
CA VAL A 7 -8.72 -8.46 -14.88
C VAL A 7 -7.50 -7.55 -15.01
N LEU A 8 -6.30 -8.10 -14.98
CA LEU A 8 -5.05 -7.33 -15.13
C LEU A 8 -4.90 -6.71 -16.53
N GLU A 9 -5.42 -7.36 -17.58
CA GLU A 9 -5.38 -6.86 -18.96
C GLU A 9 -6.49 -5.86 -19.29
N THR A 10 -7.59 -5.84 -18.53
CA THR A 10 -8.77 -5.00 -18.82
C THR A 10 -8.95 -3.83 -17.88
N ILE A 11 -8.30 -3.83 -16.71
CA ILE A 11 -8.44 -2.78 -15.70
C ILE A 11 -7.11 -2.03 -15.58
N ASP A 12 -7.04 -0.85 -16.21
CA ASP A 12 -5.91 0.09 -16.04
C ASP A 12 -5.87 0.75 -14.64
N ASP A 13 -6.87 0.49 -13.80
CA ASP A 13 -6.96 1.01 -12.44
C ASP A 13 -6.51 -0.04 -11.40
N GLU A 14 -5.28 0.11 -10.92
CA GLU A 14 -4.70 -0.71 -9.85
C GLU A 14 -5.51 -0.73 -8.54
N PHE A 15 -6.31 0.31 -8.25
CA PHE A 15 -7.21 0.31 -7.09
C PHE A 15 -8.32 -0.72 -7.27
N MET A 16 -8.89 -0.79 -8.48
CA MET A 16 -9.93 -1.75 -8.82
C MET A 16 -9.40 -3.19 -8.83
N VAL A 17 -8.19 -3.40 -9.36
CA VAL A 17 -7.54 -4.72 -9.32
C VAL A 17 -7.30 -5.15 -7.87
N ARG A 18 -6.84 -4.25 -6.99
CA ARG A 18 -6.67 -4.55 -5.57
C ARG A 18 -7.99 -4.93 -4.90
N GLU A 19 -9.05 -4.17 -5.15
CA GLU A 19 -10.38 -4.47 -4.61
C GLU A 19 -10.88 -5.84 -5.07
N TRP A 20 -10.63 -6.20 -6.34
CA TRP A 20 -10.96 -7.52 -6.86
C TRP A 20 -10.19 -8.63 -6.14
N LEU A 21 -8.87 -8.47 -5.95
CA LEU A 21 -8.04 -9.44 -5.24
C LEU A 21 -8.52 -9.69 -3.81
N VAL A 22 -8.77 -8.62 -3.06
CA VAL A 22 -9.24 -8.70 -1.66
C VAL A 22 -10.60 -9.39 -1.55
N ARG A 23 -11.49 -9.20 -2.54
CA ARG A 23 -12.83 -9.79 -2.53
C ARG A 23 -12.85 -11.24 -2.96
N ASN A 24 -12.02 -11.63 -3.92
CA ASN A 24 -12.11 -12.93 -4.59
C ASN A 24 -11.05 -13.94 -4.14
N VAL A 25 -9.94 -13.51 -3.53
CA VAL A 25 -8.87 -14.40 -3.09
C VAL A 25 -8.90 -14.56 -1.57
N LYS A 26 -9.30 -15.74 -1.09
CA LYS A 26 -9.35 -16.05 0.34
C LYS A 26 -7.96 -15.91 0.97
N GLY A 27 -7.88 -15.22 2.11
CA GLY A 27 -6.63 -14.98 2.84
C GLY A 27 -5.82 -13.78 2.34
N VAL A 28 -6.26 -13.08 1.30
CA VAL A 28 -5.61 -11.86 0.81
C VAL A 28 -6.27 -10.62 1.40
N GLY A 29 -5.54 -9.91 2.25
CA GLY A 29 -5.91 -8.59 2.74
C GLY A 29 -5.38 -7.47 1.86
N TYR A 30 -5.64 -6.21 2.25
CA TYR A 30 -5.18 -5.04 1.50
C TYR A 30 -3.65 -4.97 1.41
N LYS A 31 -2.93 -5.33 2.49
CA LYS A 31 -1.47 -5.34 2.48
C LYS A 31 -0.94 -6.36 1.49
N GLU A 32 -1.44 -7.60 1.55
CA GLU A 32 -1.03 -8.69 0.67
C GLU A 32 -1.35 -8.36 -0.80
N ALA A 33 -2.54 -7.81 -1.08
CA ALA A 33 -2.94 -7.40 -2.42
C ALA A 33 -2.09 -6.23 -2.96
N SER A 34 -1.88 -5.17 -2.15
CA SER A 34 -0.99 -4.06 -2.53
C SER A 34 0.44 -4.56 -2.79
N HIS A 35 0.96 -5.45 -1.93
CA HIS A 35 2.31 -6.00 -2.06
C HIS A 35 2.45 -6.85 -3.33
N PHE A 36 1.47 -7.71 -3.62
CA PHE A 36 1.44 -8.48 -4.87
C PHE A 36 1.46 -7.57 -6.10
N LEU A 37 0.59 -6.56 -6.13
CA LEU A 37 0.51 -5.62 -7.26
C LEU A 37 1.78 -4.80 -7.44
N ARG A 38 2.40 -4.35 -6.34
CA ARG A 38 3.70 -3.67 -6.37
C ARG A 38 4.81 -4.56 -6.96
N ASN A 39 4.82 -5.85 -6.63
CA ASN A 39 5.82 -6.79 -7.12
C ASN A 39 5.70 -7.05 -8.63
N ILE A 40 4.52 -6.91 -9.21
CA ILE A 40 4.28 -7.08 -10.65
C ILE A 40 4.29 -5.76 -11.45
N GLY A 41 4.64 -4.63 -10.79
CA GLY A 41 4.97 -3.37 -11.49
C GLY A 41 3.99 -2.21 -11.31
N PHE A 42 2.87 -2.39 -10.60
CA PHE A 42 2.01 -1.26 -10.21
C PHE A 42 2.74 -0.37 -9.20
N LYS A 43 2.45 0.94 -9.16
CA LYS A 43 3.28 1.90 -8.39
C LYS A 43 2.49 2.87 -7.51
N ASN A 44 1.17 2.98 -7.67
CA ASN A 44 0.37 3.97 -6.92
C ASN A 44 -0.34 3.36 -5.68
N LEU A 45 0.04 2.14 -5.29
CA LEU A 45 -0.43 1.48 -4.06
C LEU A 45 0.62 1.55 -2.96
N SER A 46 0.17 1.85 -1.74
CA SER A 46 1.01 1.76 -0.54
C SER A 46 0.93 0.37 0.08
N ILE A 47 2.05 -0.10 0.63
CA ILE A 47 2.12 -1.34 1.43
C ILE A 47 2.14 -0.93 2.90
N ILE A 48 0.97 -0.86 3.52
CA ILE A 48 0.85 -0.45 4.92
C ILE A 48 0.91 -1.67 5.83
N ASP A 49 2.04 -1.84 6.52
CA ASP A 49 2.28 -2.84 7.54
C ASP A 49 2.44 -2.21 8.94
N PHE A 50 2.85 -3.00 9.94
CA PHE A 50 3.02 -2.49 11.30
C PHE A 50 4.21 -1.54 11.44
N HIS A 51 5.26 -1.66 10.63
CA HIS A 51 6.41 -0.75 10.63
C HIS A 51 6.02 0.64 10.14
N ILE A 52 5.30 0.71 9.02
CA ILE A 52 4.76 1.98 8.51
C ILE A 52 3.81 2.61 9.51
N ILE A 53 2.92 1.82 10.13
CA ILE A 53 2.01 2.32 11.17
C ILE A 53 2.79 2.90 12.36
N ASP A 54 3.83 2.20 12.81
CA ASP A 54 4.61 2.60 13.98
C ASP A 54 5.44 3.85 13.69
N LEU A 55 6.02 3.94 12.51
CA LEU A 55 6.70 5.12 12.02
C LEU A 55 5.75 6.33 11.97
N LEU A 56 4.60 6.20 11.29
CA LEU A 56 3.63 7.29 11.16
C LEU A 56 3.09 7.73 12.53
N ALA A 57 2.88 6.79 13.47
CA ALA A 57 2.45 7.11 14.82
C ALA A 57 3.56 7.81 15.63
N ARG A 58 4.82 7.39 15.49
CA ARG A 58 5.99 7.99 16.15
C ARG A 58 6.20 9.45 15.74
N TYR A 59 5.95 9.76 14.47
CA TYR A 59 5.99 11.13 13.94
C TYR A 59 4.68 11.91 14.16
N GLY A 60 3.70 11.36 14.88
CA GLY A 60 2.45 12.04 15.20
C GLY A 60 1.50 12.25 14.02
N LEU A 61 1.73 11.58 12.89
CA LEU A 61 0.92 11.72 11.68
C LEU A 61 -0.41 10.96 11.78
N ILE A 62 -0.44 9.87 12.55
CA ILE A 62 -1.64 9.10 12.85
C ILE A 62 -1.68 8.69 14.33
N LYS A 63 -2.87 8.41 14.85
CA LYS A 63 -3.01 7.62 16.08
C LYS A 63 -2.91 6.14 15.73
N ARG A 64 -2.06 5.37 16.43
CA ARG A 64 -1.90 3.93 16.20
C ARG A 64 -3.26 3.21 16.29
N PRO A 65 -3.75 2.60 15.20
CA PRO A 65 -5.03 1.92 15.22
C PRO A 65 -4.93 0.59 15.99
N ARG A 66 -6.02 0.19 16.67
CA ARG A 66 -6.11 -1.14 17.31
C ARG A 66 -6.22 -2.27 16.29
N SER A 67 -6.80 -2.00 15.13
CA SER A 67 -6.91 -2.93 14.01
C SER A 67 -6.89 -2.16 12.69
N LEU A 68 -6.35 -2.79 11.64
CA LEU A 68 -6.23 -2.20 10.32
C LEU A 68 -7.44 -2.59 9.46
N THR A 69 -8.56 -1.91 9.69
CA THR A 69 -9.76 -2.09 8.85
C THR A 69 -9.54 -1.51 7.45
N ARG A 70 -10.33 -1.95 6.46
CA ARG A 70 -10.33 -1.36 5.09
C ARG A 70 -10.33 0.17 5.12
N ARG A 71 -11.23 0.75 5.91
CA ARG A 71 -11.34 2.21 6.04
C ARG A 71 -10.05 2.83 6.56
N ARG A 72 -9.45 2.27 7.62
CA ARG A 72 -8.18 2.78 8.17
C ARG A 72 -7.02 2.63 7.19
N TYR A 73 -6.97 1.52 6.47
CA TYR A 73 -5.97 1.29 5.42
C TYR A 73 -6.02 2.39 4.36
N LEU A 74 -7.21 2.66 3.81
CA LEU A 74 -7.41 3.68 2.78
C LEU A 74 -7.19 5.10 3.30
N GLU A 75 -7.55 5.39 4.56
CA GLU A 75 -7.25 6.68 5.21
C GLU A 75 -5.73 6.94 5.31
N ILE A 76 -4.97 5.93 5.73
CA ILE A 76 -3.51 5.99 5.84
C ILE A 76 -2.88 6.08 4.44
N GLU A 77 -3.36 5.30 3.46
CA GLU A 77 -2.88 5.37 2.08
C GLU A 77 -3.13 6.75 1.47
N GLY A 78 -4.30 7.35 1.73
CA GLY A 78 -4.60 8.72 1.31
C GLY A 78 -3.66 9.74 1.95
N LEU A 79 -3.24 9.55 3.20
CA LEU A 79 -2.22 10.37 3.84
C LEU A 79 -0.86 10.22 3.14
N LEU A 80 -0.42 8.99 2.91
CA LEU A 80 0.84 8.71 2.22
C LEU A 80 0.84 9.31 0.81
N ARG A 81 -0.27 9.23 0.09
CA ARG A 81 -0.42 9.85 -1.24
C ARG A 81 -0.22 11.36 -1.18
N ARG A 82 -0.85 12.06 -0.23
CA ARG A 82 -0.65 13.51 -0.07
C ARG A 82 0.79 13.86 0.26
N ILE A 83 1.50 13.02 1.00
CA ILE A 83 2.93 13.21 1.30
C ILE A 83 3.77 13.03 0.02
N SER A 84 3.50 11.95 -0.72
CA SER A 84 4.13 11.64 -2.01
C SER A 84 3.96 12.77 -3.02
N GLU A 85 2.74 13.28 -3.18
CA GLU A 85 2.42 14.42 -4.06
C GLU A 85 3.18 15.69 -3.66
N LYS A 86 3.23 16.01 -2.35
CA LYS A 86 3.98 17.18 -1.85
C LYS A 86 5.49 17.08 -2.09
N LEU A 87 6.04 15.86 -2.07
CA LEU A 87 7.46 15.59 -2.29
C LEU A 87 7.81 15.43 -3.77
N GLY A 88 6.81 15.33 -4.67
CA GLY A 88 7.04 15.11 -6.09
C GLY A 88 7.61 13.72 -6.43
N ILE A 89 7.39 12.73 -5.56
CA ILE A 89 7.82 11.33 -5.74
C ILE A 89 6.60 10.42 -5.85
N SER A 90 6.78 9.21 -6.36
CA SER A 90 5.77 8.15 -6.37
C SER A 90 5.58 7.52 -4.98
N LEU A 91 4.44 6.88 -4.76
CA LEU A 91 4.17 6.12 -3.52
C LEU A 91 5.18 4.98 -3.34
N ALA A 92 5.66 4.41 -4.45
CA ALA A 92 6.71 3.40 -4.43
C ALA A 92 8.06 3.94 -3.92
N GLU A 93 8.44 5.13 -4.34
CA GLU A 93 9.66 5.79 -3.84
C GLU A 93 9.49 6.21 -2.38
N LEU A 94 8.33 6.76 -2.01
CA LEU A 94 8.03 7.13 -0.62
C LEU A 94 8.17 5.92 0.32
N ASP A 95 7.68 4.76 -0.08
CA ASP A 95 7.78 3.51 0.68
C ASP A 95 9.23 3.14 1.00
N LEU A 96 10.15 3.29 0.03
CA LEU A 96 11.59 3.05 0.24
C LEU A 96 12.18 4.02 1.27
N TYR A 97 11.78 5.30 1.24
CA TYR A 97 12.21 6.29 2.23
C TYR A 97 11.69 5.96 3.63
N LEU A 98 10.41 5.59 3.75
CA LEU A 98 9.82 5.24 5.04
C LEU A 98 10.51 4.00 5.63
N TRP A 99 10.83 2.99 4.81
CA TRP A 99 11.61 1.83 5.23
C TRP A 99 13.02 2.19 5.69
N TYR A 100 13.69 3.08 4.96
CA TYR A 100 15.01 3.58 5.36
C TYR A 100 14.95 4.34 6.69
N MET A 101 13.92 5.16 6.90
CA MET A 101 13.71 5.87 8.17
C MET A 101 13.46 4.92 9.34
N GLU A 102 12.76 3.81 9.11
CA GLU A 102 12.45 2.84 10.17
C GLU A 102 13.63 1.92 10.50
N THR A 103 14.39 1.47 9.50
CA THR A 103 15.38 0.39 9.65
C THR A 103 16.84 0.81 9.42
N GLY A 104 17.08 2.00 8.88
CA GLY A 104 18.40 2.43 8.41
C GLY A 104 18.91 1.67 7.17
N ARG A 105 18.06 0.85 6.54
CA ARG A 105 18.39 0.06 5.34
C ARG A 105 17.28 0.18 4.32
N ILE A 106 17.63 0.03 3.04
CA ILE A 106 16.66 -0.13 1.96
C ILE A 106 16.46 -1.64 1.79
N LEU A 107 15.25 -2.12 2.07
CA LEU A 107 14.86 -3.51 1.85
C LEU A 107 14.11 -3.62 0.51
N LYS A 108 14.31 -4.74 -0.19
CA LYS A 108 13.59 -5.13 -1.41
C LYS A 108 13.09 -6.55 -1.26
#